data_AF-A0AAN0JQF6-F1
#
_entry.id   AF-A0AAN0JQF6-F1
#
_cell.length_a   1.000
_cell.length_b   1.000
_cell.length_c   1.000
_cell.angle_alpha   90.00
_cell.angle_beta   90.00
_cell.angle_gamma   90.00
#
_symmetry.space_group_name_H-M   'P 1'
#
loop_
_entity.id
_entity.type
_entity.pdbx_description
1 polymer ?
#
loop_
_entity_poly.entity_id
_entity_poly.type
_entity_poly.pdbx_seq_one_letter_code
_entity_poly.pdbx_strand_id
1 'polypeptide(L)'
;MEWKELTNIPDSVTNRWSHSLSVWNETQTTHWIILFGGYKGASSVSDTRFIEIISSTGDLVVQSVLDINEYQKRTVLERIEKANIKDRPVSIEDKKPLMSDLRWLFDSSAAHYMIIGSALDVKVNDLLPTPGAATHNLILVFQRWIESNKGVTWRKVLQVCEDYPDKFGEVKASVERFLLSDRACEKYQDQ
;
A
#
# COMPACT_ATOMS: atom_id res chain seq x y z
N MET A 1 27.81 35.43 -8.58
CA MET A 1 26.66 34.53 -8.76
C MET A 1 27.16 33.38 -9.61
N GLU A 2 27.18 32.19 -9.06
CA GLU A 2 27.64 30.99 -9.77
C GLU A 2 26.42 30.26 -10.31
N TRP A 3 26.40 30.00 -11.61
CA TRP A 3 25.34 29.25 -12.26
C TRP A 3 25.75 27.79 -12.36
N LYS A 4 24.82 26.90 -12.03
CA LYS A 4 25.02 25.45 -12.11
C LYS A 4 23.92 24.83 -12.94
N GLU A 5 24.31 24.04 -13.91
CA GLU A 5 23.38 23.32 -14.78
C GLU A 5 22.92 22.03 -14.08
N LEU A 6 21.62 21.80 -14.09
CA LEU A 6 21.03 20.53 -13.65
C LEU A 6 20.95 19.59 -14.84
N THR A 7 21.70 18.49 -14.81
CA THR A 7 21.72 17.47 -15.86
C THR A 7 20.70 16.36 -15.57
N ASN A 8 20.42 15.52 -16.58
CA ASN A 8 19.49 14.38 -16.50
C ASN A 8 17.99 14.76 -16.32
N ILE A 9 17.60 15.97 -16.73
CA ILE A 9 16.19 16.35 -16.78
C ILE A 9 15.60 15.93 -18.14
N PRO A 10 14.48 15.18 -18.19
CA PRO A 10 13.87 14.76 -19.44
C PRO A 10 13.36 15.92 -20.31
N ASP A 11 13.33 15.72 -21.63
CA ASP A 11 12.80 16.69 -22.60
C ASP A 11 11.34 17.08 -22.37
N SER A 12 10.56 16.24 -21.70
CA SER A 12 9.18 16.56 -21.29
C SER A 12 9.09 17.73 -20.31
N VAL A 13 10.19 18.03 -19.63
CA VAL A 13 10.34 19.12 -18.67
C VAL A 13 11.14 20.27 -19.29
N THR A 14 12.27 19.99 -19.95
CA THR A 14 13.16 21.05 -20.49
C THR A 14 12.61 21.73 -21.74
N ASN A 15 11.86 21.02 -22.59
CA ASN A 15 11.25 21.58 -23.81
C ASN A 15 9.85 22.15 -23.53
N ARG A 16 9.76 23.04 -22.53
CA ARG A 16 8.51 23.65 -22.06
C ARG A 16 8.72 25.12 -21.77
N TRP A 17 7.81 25.97 -22.24
CA TRP A 17 7.86 27.43 -22.04
C TRP A 17 6.55 27.97 -21.45
N SER A 18 6.61 29.19 -20.90
CA SER A 18 5.49 29.84 -20.20
C SER A 18 4.83 28.98 -19.12
N HIS A 19 5.64 28.20 -18.40
CA HIS A 19 5.23 27.43 -17.24
C HIS A 19 5.45 28.21 -15.95
N SER A 20 4.74 27.81 -14.89
CA SER A 20 5.00 28.31 -13.54
C SER A 20 5.82 27.29 -12.75
N LEU A 21 6.59 27.77 -11.77
CA LEU A 21 7.47 26.94 -10.96
C LEU A 21 7.35 27.29 -9.48
N SER A 22 7.35 26.28 -8.62
CA SER A 22 7.52 26.42 -7.18
C SER A 22 8.69 25.56 -6.71
N VAL A 23 9.36 25.98 -5.65
CA VAL A 23 10.47 25.25 -5.05
C VAL A 23 10.14 24.99 -3.58
N TRP A 24 10.35 23.76 -3.13
CA TRP A 24 10.11 23.36 -1.75
C TRP A 24 11.27 22.54 -1.20
N ASN A 25 11.77 22.92 -0.03
CA ASN A 25 12.78 22.17 0.69
C ASN A 25 12.08 21.18 1.63
N GLU A 26 12.19 19.89 1.36
CA GLU A 26 11.65 18.85 2.25
C GLU A 26 12.61 18.56 3.40
N THR A 27 13.91 18.47 3.10
CA THR A 27 14.96 18.27 4.10
C THR A 27 16.13 19.22 3.85
N GLN A 28 17.20 19.12 4.65
CA GLN A 28 18.44 19.87 4.41
C GLN A 28 19.14 19.46 3.11
N THR A 29 18.87 18.25 2.62
CA THR A 29 19.55 17.66 1.45
C THR A 29 18.58 17.32 0.32
N THR A 30 17.27 17.42 0.53
CA THR A 30 16.25 17.05 -0.44
C THR A 30 15.38 18.27 -0.77
N HIS A 31 15.41 18.63 -2.05
CA HIS A 31 14.71 19.78 -2.59
C HIS A 31 13.81 19.34 -3.74
N TRP A 32 12.64 19.94 -3.84
CA TRP A 32 11.67 19.67 -4.88
C TRP A 32 11.46 20.91 -5.73
N ILE A 33 11.48 20.72 -7.03
CA ILE A 33 11.02 21.70 -8.00
C ILE A 33 9.70 21.19 -8.59
N ILE A 34 8.64 21.99 -8.48
CA ILE A 34 7.31 21.68 -8.97
C ILE A 34 7.02 22.57 -10.17
N LEU A 35 6.83 21.96 -11.35
CA LEU A 35 6.46 22.66 -12.59
C LEU A 35 4.97 22.53 -12.84
N PHE A 36 4.32 23.64 -13.17
CA PHE A 36 2.88 23.70 -13.45
C PHE A 36 2.63 24.15 -14.88
N GLY A 37 1.98 23.28 -15.65
CA GLY A 37 1.45 23.57 -16.97
C GLY A 37 2.50 24.13 -17.94
N GLY A 38 2.07 24.92 -18.93
CA GLY A 38 2.94 25.59 -19.90
C GLY A 38 2.60 25.20 -21.34
N TYR A 39 3.57 25.36 -22.24
CA TYR A 39 3.43 25.03 -23.65
C TYR A 39 4.60 24.18 -24.13
N LYS A 40 4.30 23.22 -25.01
CA LYS A 40 5.27 22.43 -25.75
C LYS A 40 4.97 22.59 -27.23
N GLY A 41 5.85 23.31 -27.95
CA GLY A 41 5.54 23.76 -29.31
C GLY A 41 4.26 24.62 -29.32
N ALA A 42 3.28 24.23 -30.14
CA ALA A 42 1.98 24.91 -30.25
C ALA A 42 0.88 24.32 -29.34
N SER A 43 1.20 23.31 -28.52
CA SER A 43 0.23 22.63 -27.65
C SER A 43 0.35 23.11 -26.21
N SER A 44 -0.78 23.37 -25.55
CA SER A 44 -0.82 23.60 -24.11
C SER A 44 -0.61 22.30 -23.35
N VAL A 45 0.10 22.40 -22.23
CA VAL A 45 0.34 21.32 -21.30
C VAL A 45 -0.25 21.73 -19.96
N SER A 46 -1.07 20.88 -19.37
CA SER A 46 -1.72 21.11 -18.07
C SER A 46 -1.20 20.20 -16.96
N ASP A 47 -0.21 19.35 -17.26
CA ASP A 47 0.36 18.43 -16.28
C ASP A 47 1.24 19.16 -15.25
N THR A 48 1.40 18.51 -14.10
CA THR A 48 2.31 18.92 -13.03
C THR A 48 3.45 17.94 -12.95
N ARG A 49 4.68 18.44 -12.87
CA ARG A 49 5.89 17.62 -12.73
C ARG A 49 6.64 17.96 -11.45
N PHE A 50 7.17 16.93 -10.80
CA PHE A 50 7.95 17.03 -9.57
C PHE A 50 9.36 16.57 -9.86
N ILE A 51 10.34 17.45 -9.68
CA ILE A 51 11.76 17.14 -9.85
C ILE A 51 12.38 17.08 -8.47
N GLU A 52 12.88 15.91 -8.09
CA GLU A 52 13.64 15.71 -6.87
C GLU A 52 15.10 16.04 -7.11
N ILE A 53 15.66 16.88 -6.25
CA ILE A 53 17.06 17.29 -6.27
C ILE A 53 17.68 16.94 -4.92
N ILE A 54 18.82 16.25 -4.97
CA ILE A 54 19.62 15.94 -3.79
C ILE A 54 20.84 16.84 -3.74
N SER A 55 21.12 17.39 -2.56
CA SER A 55 22.28 18.19 -2.20
C SER A 55 23.03 17.51 -1.07
N SER A 56 23.93 16.57 -1.40
CA SER A 56 24.69 15.79 -0.41
C SER A 56 26.15 16.23 -0.24
N THR A 57 26.71 16.96 -1.21
CA THR A 57 28.15 17.31 -1.26
C THR A 57 28.44 18.70 -1.87
N GLY A 58 27.44 19.57 -1.97
CA GLY A 58 27.55 20.86 -2.70
C GLY A 58 27.25 20.75 -4.21
N ASP A 59 27.10 19.52 -4.70
CA ASP A 59 26.53 19.23 -6.00
C ASP A 59 25.01 19.05 -5.91
N LEU A 60 24.29 19.66 -6.87
CA LEU A 60 22.86 19.49 -7.05
C LEU A 60 22.66 18.43 -8.14
N VAL A 61 22.08 17.30 -7.76
CA VAL A 61 21.83 16.18 -8.68
C VAL A 61 20.33 15.93 -8.76
N VAL A 62 19.81 15.82 -9.98
CA VAL A 62 18.43 15.41 -10.22
C VAL A 62 18.33 13.91 -9.96
N GLN A 63 17.56 13.55 -8.95
CA GLN A 63 17.38 12.17 -8.51
C GLN A 63 16.21 11.51 -9.24
N SER A 64 15.10 12.23 -9.38
CA SER A 64 13.90 11.70 -10.03
C SER A 64 13.03 12.81 -10.62
N VAL A 65 12.22 12.44 -11.62
CA VAL A 65 11.19 13.31 -12.22
C VAL A 65 9.88 12.52 -12.24
N LEU A 66 8.88 13.02 -11.50
CA LEU A 66 7.63 12.32 -11.23
C LEU A 66 6.44 13.11 -11.76
N ASP A 67 5.38 12.40 -12.15
CA ASP A 67 4.04 13.00 -12.25
C ASP A 67 3.32 13.03 -10.89
N ILE A 68 2.13 13.63 -10.86
CA ILE A 68 1.34 13.78 -9.62
C ILE A 68 0.95 12.43 -8.99
N ASN A 69 0.65 11.41 -9.80
CA ASN A 69 0.23 10.11 -9.30
C ASN A 69 1.45 9.37 -8.72
N GLU A 70 2.59 9.44 -9.38
CA GLU A 70 3.85 8.86 -8.91
C GLU A 70 4.33 9.52 -7.61
N TYR A 71 4.30 10.85 -7.56
CA TYR A 71 4.63 11.61 -6.35
C TYR A 71 3.69 11.26 -5.18
N GLN A 72 2.38 11.21 -5.42
CA GLN A 72 1.41 10.81 -4.38
C GLN A 72 1.62 9.38 -3.90
N LYS A 73 1.83 8.42 -4.81
CA LYS A 73 2.13 7.03 -4.43
C LYS A 73 3.39 6.95 -3.58
N ARG A 74 4.46 7.63 -3.99
CA ARG A 74 5.73 7.64 -3.27
C ARG A 74 5.58 8.24 -1.87
N THR A 75 4.94 9.40 -1.75
CA THR A 75 4.71 10.03 -0.43
C THR A 75 3.85 9.18 0.49
N VAL A 76 2.86 8.45 -0.04
CA VAL A 76 2.06 7.50 0.74
C VAL A 76 2.91 6.32 1.19
N LEU A 77 3.69 5.71 0.30
CA LEU A 77 4.60 4.61 0.64
C LEU A 77 5.65 5.04 1.68
N GLU A 78 6.28 6.20 1.51
CA GLU A 78 7.24 6.74 2.47
C GLU A 78 6.59 7.07 3.81
N ARG A 79 5.33 7.51 3.83
CA ARG A 79 4.57 7.71 5.08
C ARG A 79 4.26 6.40 5.77
N ILE A 80 3.90 5.35 5.01
CA ILE A 80 3.69 4.00 5.53
C ILE A 80 5.02 3.46 6.11
N GLU A 81 6.12 3.57 5.36
CA GLU A 81 7.45 3.15 5.82
C GLU A 81 7.92 3.93 7.05
N LYS A 82 7.79 5.26 7.06
CA LYS A 82 8.17 6.08 8.21
C LYS A 82 7.27 5.80 9.42
N ALA A 83 5.97 5.53 9.22
CA ALA A 83 5.08 5.06 10.28
C ALA A 83 5.52 3.69 10.83
N ASN A 84 5.99 2.79 9.96
CA ASN A 84 6.54 1.48 10.35
C ASN A 84 7.92 1.56 11.06
N ILE A 85 8.66 2.66 10.92
CA ILE A 85 10.01 2.83 11.52
C ILE A 85 9.97 3.63 12.83
N LYS A 86 9.10 4.65 12.95
CA LYS A 86 9.13 5.56 14.10
C LYS A 86 8.50 5.02 15.36
N ASP A 87 7.80 3.90 15.24
CA ASP A 87 7.21 3.20 16.35
C ASP A 87 7.28 1.73 15.91
N ARG A 88 7.90 0.85 16.71
CA ARG A 88 7.57 -0.58 16.60
C ARG A 88 6.58 -0.84 17.74
N PRO A 89 5.33 -0.34 17.67
CA PRO A 89 4.28 -0.98 18.40
C PRO A 89 4.16 -2.37 17.76
N VAL A 90 3.65 -3.33 18.51
CA VAL A 90 3.38 -4.67 17.97
C VAL A 90 2.63 -4.50 16.66
N SER A 91 3.23 -4.91 15.52
CA SER A 91 2.61 -4.78 14.22
C SER A 91 1.23 -5.42 14.30
N ILE A 92 0.16 -4.72 13.89
CA ILE A 92 -1.19 -5.29 13.89
C ILE A 92 -1.20 -6.60 13.09
N GLU A 93 -0.29 -6.73 12.12
CA GLU A 93 -0.06 -7.98 11.39
C GLU A 93 0.29 -9.18 12.28
N ASP A 94 0.97 -8.96 13.40
CA ASP A 94 1.33 -9.98 14.40
C ASP A 94 0.18 -10.30 15.37
N LYS A 95 -0.87 -9.48 15.39
CA LYS A 95 -2.01 -9.64 16.29
C LYS A 95 -2.94 -10.75 15.80
N LYS A 96 -3.65 -11.37 16.75
CA LYS A 96 -4.58 -12.46 16.46
C LYS A 96 -5.91 -11.90 15.96
N PRO A 97 -6.31 -12.16 14.70
CA PRO A 97 -7.55 -11.65 14.15
C PRO A 97 -8.77 -12.11 14.94
N LEU A 98 -9.77 -11.23 15.05
CA LEU A 98 -11.08 -11.55 15.61
C LEU A 98 -11.95 -12.22 14.56
N MET A 99 -12.75 -13.20 15.00
CA MET A 99 -13.68 -13.93 14.15
C MET A 99 -14.63 -13.02 13.36
N SER A 100 -15.12 -11.96 14.00
CA SER A 100 -16.04 -11.01 13.36
C SER A 100 -15.39 -10.25 12.19
N ASP A 101 -14.10 -9.91 12.29
CA ASP A 101 -13.39 -9.21 11.23
C ASP A 101 -13.04 -10.15 10.09
N LEU A 102 -12.60 -11.38 10.37
CA LEU A 102 -12.37 -12.40 9.35
C LEU A 102 -13.63 -12.70 8.55
N ARG A 103 -14.77 -12.91 9.24
CA ARG A 103 -16.05 -13.16 8.58
C ARG A 103 -16.43 -12.01 7.66
N TRP A 104 -16.30 -10.77 8.15
CA TRP A 104 -16.69 -9.58 7.39
C TRP A 104 -15.80 -9.36 6.17
N LEU A 105 -14.48 -9.49 6.32
CA LEU A 105 -13.51 -9.26 5.23
C LEU A 105 -13.57 -10.34 4.14
N PHE A 106 -13.91 -11.58 4.50
CA PHE A 106 -13.98 -12.70 3.57
C PHE A 106 -15.41 -13.04 3.10
N ASP A 107 -16.41 -12.23 3.45
CA ASP A 107 -17.82 -12.52 3.12
C ASP A 107 -18.03 -12.69 1.60
N SER A 108 -17.44 -11.81 0.79
CA SER A 108 -17.48 -11.90 -0.67
C SER A 108 -16.77 -13.14 -1.24
N SER A 109 -15.88 -13.76 -0.45
CA SER A 109 -15.07 -14.92 -0.82
C SER A 109 -15.48 -16.20 -0.10
N ALA A 110 -16.66 -16.23 0.53
CA ALA A 110 -17.15 -17.39 1.28
C ALA A 110 -17.19 -18.68 0.46
N ALA A 111 -17.44 -18.59 -0.85
CA ALA A 111 -17.42 -19.75 -1.75
C ALA A 111 -16.06 -20.46 -1.82
N HIS A 112 -14.97 -19.78 -1.47
CA HIS A 112 -13.60 -20.30 -1.51
C HIS A 112 -13.12 -20.89 -0.17
N TYR A 113 -14.02 -21.18 0.77
CA TYR A 113 -13.67 -21.69 2.11
C TYR A 113 -12.75 -22.92 2.10
N MET A 114 -12.85 -23.82 1.11
CA MET A 114 -11.97 -24.98 0.99
C MET A 114 -10.51 -24.60 0.68
N ILE A 115 -10.32 -23.60 -0.20
CA ILE A 115 -8.99 -23.09 -0.56
C ILE A 115 -8.38 -22.38 0.65
N ILE A 116 -9.17 -21.51 1.28
CA ILE A 116 -8.76 -20.77 2.48
C ILE A 116 -8.37 -21.74 3.59
N GLY A 117 -9.22 -22.74 3.89
CA GLY A 117 -8.93 -23.71 4.94
C GLY A 117 -7.70 -24.55 4.64
N SER A 118 -7.50 -24.98 3.40
CA SER A 118 -6.29 -25.71 3.00
C SER A 118 -5.03 -24.84 3.15
N ALA A 119 -5.08 -23.57 2.76
CA ALA A 119 -3.95 -22.64 2.88
C ALA A 119 -3.63 -22.26 4.34
N LEU A 120 -4.63 -22.35 5.23
CA LEU A 120 -4.50 -22.18 6.68
C LEU A 120 -4.15 -23.48 7.43
N ASP A 121 -3.89 -24.57 6.71
CA ASP A 121 -3.61 -25.91 7.27
C ASP A 121 -4.73 -26.42 8.21
N VAL A 122 -5.98 -26.17 7.82
CA VAL A 122 -7.19 -26.62 8.51
C VAL A 122 -7.85 -27.76 7.74
N LYS A 123 -8.31 -28.77 8.47
CA LYS A 123 -9.12 -29.85 7.90
C LYS A 123 -10.42 -29.29 7.32
N VAL A 124 -10.66 -29.51 6.03
CA VAL A 124 -11.89 -29.09 5.31
C VAL A 124 -12.68 -30.24 4.69
N ASN A 125 -12.16 -31.48 4.69
CA ASN A 125 -12.77 -32.61 3.96
C ASN A 125 -14.16 -33.01 4.47
N ASP A 126 -14.49 -32.65 5.70
CA ASP A 126 -15.80 -32.88 6.33
C ASP A 126 -16.80 -31.75 6.06
N LEU A 127 -16.38 -30.65 5.43
CA LEU A 127 -17.23 -29.53 5.07
C LEU A 127 -17.83 -29.77 3.68
N LEU A 128 -19.10 -30.14 3.64
CA LEU A 128 -19.80 -30.45 2.38
C LEU A 128 -20.16 -29.16 1.63
N PRO A 129 -19.93 -29.09 0.31
CA PRO A 129 -20.34 -27.96 -0.52
C PRO A 129 -21.84 -28.04 -0.82
N THR A 130 -22.67 -27.76 0.18
CA THR A 130 -24.13 -27.66 0.01
C THR A 130 -24.54 -26.25 -0.41
N PRO A 131 -25.57 -26.10 -1.26
CA PRO A 131 -26.08 -24.78 -1.64
C PRO A 131 -26.45 -23.95 -0.40
N GLY A 132 -25.96 -22.71 -0.33
CA GLY A 132 -26.23 -21.80 0.79
C GLY A 132 -25.36 -22.02 2.04
N ALA A 133 -24.48 -23.03 2.09
CA ALA A 133 -23.63 -23.29 3.27
C ALA A 133 -22.26 -22.61 3.23
N ALA A 134 -21.90 -21.91 2.15
CA ALA A 134 -20.56 -21.35 1.95
C ALA A 134 -20.09 -20.45 3.11
N THR A 135 -20.92 -19.49 3.54
CA THR A 135 -20.60 -18.60 4.67
C THR A 135 -20.46 -19.37 5.98
N HIS A 136 -21.32 -20.37 6.21
CA HIS A 136 -21.22 -21.22 7.40
C HIS A 136 -19.92 -22.03 7.41
N ASN A 137 -19.56 -22.64 6.28
CA ASN A 137 -18.33 -23.41 6.14
C ASN A 137 -17.08 -22.52 6.28
N LEU A 138 -17.11 -21.29 5.75
CA LEU A 138 -16.04 -20.31 5.95
C LEU A 138 -15.87 -19.97 7.44
N ILE A 139 -16.97 -19.75 8.17
CA ILE A 139 -16.92 -19.49 9.61
C ILE A 139 -16.30 -20.68 10.35
N LEU A 140 -16.68 -21.91 10.02
CA LEU A 140 -16.11 -23.12 10.62
C LEU A 140 -14.60 -23.25 10.33
N VAL A 141 -14.16 -22.90 9.12
CA VAL A 141 -12.74 -22.87 8.76
C VAL A 141 -11.97 -21.90 9.65
N PHE A 142 -12.43 -20.67 9.77
CA PHE A 142 -11.77 -19.68 10.64
C PHE A 142 -11.82 -20.08 12.11
N GLN A 143 -12.91 -20.70 12.56
CA GLN A 143 -13.05 -21.17 13.94
C GLN A 143 -11.99 -22.20 14.26
N ARG A 144 -11.87 -23.24 13.43
CA ARG A 144 -10.85 -24.28 13.57
C ARG A 144 -9.44 -23.70 13.53
N TRP A 145 -9.17 -22.75 12.64
CA TRP A 145 -7.88 -22.08 12.57
C TRP A 145 -7.56 -21.32 13.86
N ILE A 146 -8.49 -20.48 14.34
CA ILE A 146 -8.34 -19.69 15.58
C ILE A 146 -8.14 -20.59 16.80
N GLU A 147 -8.89 -21.71 16.88
CA GLU A 147 -8.80 -22.71 17.94
C GLU A 147 -7.51 -23.52 17.89
N SER A 148 -6.94 -23.76 16.70
CA SER A 148 -5.65 -24.43 16.55
C SER A 148 -4.51 -23.65 17.20
N ASN A 149 -4.65 -22.32 17.30
CA ASN A 149 -3.65 -21.37 17.78
C ASN A 149 -2.28 -21.46 17.07
N LYS A 150 -2.21 -22.11 15.91
CA LYS A 150 -0.98 -22.26 15.11
C LYS A 150 -0.86 -21.11 14.11
N GLY A 151 0.00 -20.14 14.43
CA GLY A 151 0.30 -19.03 13.52
C GLY A 151 -0.90 -18.12 13.21
N VAL A 152 -1.85 -17.99 14.15
CA VAL A 152 -3.09 -17.23 13.96
C VAL A 152 -2.81 -15.73 14.03
N THR A 153 -2.44 -15.14 12.90
CA THR A 153 -2.02 -13.75 12.76
C THR A 153 -2.58 -13.12 11.49
N TRP A 154 -2.75 -11.81 11.48
CA TRP A 154 -3.12 -11.07 10.27
C TRP A 154 -2.08 -11.23 9.14
N ARG A 155 -0.79 -11.39 9.48
CA ARG A 155 0.27 -11.70 8.51
C ARG A 155 -0.02 -13.00 7.76
N LYS A 156 -0.47 -14.03 8.47
CA LYS A 156 -0.83 -15.30 7.82
C LYS A 156 -2.04 -15.13 6.90
N VAL A 157 -3.00 -14.28 7.25
CA VAL A 157 -4.14 -13.93 6.37
C VAL A 157 -3.66 -13.26 5.08
N LEU A 158 -2.77 -12.27 5.19
CA LEU A 158 -2.19 -11.58 4.04
C LEU A 158 -1.43 -12.54 3.14
N GLN A 159 -0.63 -13.44 3.71
CA GLN A 159 0.09 -14.48 2.96
C GLN A 159 -0.87 -15.38 2.17
N VAL A 160 -1.98 -15.83 2.77
CA VAL A 160 -2.99 -16.62 2.05
C VAL A 160 -3.59 -15.84 0.88
N CYS A 161 -3.78 -14.53 1.01
CA CYS A 161 -4.29 -13.73 -0.09
C CYS A 161 -3.24 -13.54 -1.20
N GLU A 162 -1.96 -13.42 -0.83
CA GLU A 162 -0.83 -13.32 -1.76
C GLU A 162 -0.58 -14.60 -2.56
N ASP A 163 -0.76 -15.76 -1.94
CA ASP A 163 -0.58 -17.06 -2.60
C ASP A 163 -1.65 -17.33 -3.68
N TYR A 164 -2.78 -16.61 -3.65
CA TYR A 164 -3.89 -16.76 -4.60
C TYR A 164 -4.42 -15.40 -5.10
N PRO A 165 -3.60 -14.61 -5.82
CA PRO A 165 -3.94 -13.23 -6.17
C PRO A 165 -5.20 -13.15 -7.06
N ASP A 166 -5.40 -14.11 -7.95
CA ASP A 166 -6.58 -14.17 -8.83
C ASP A 166 -7.89 -14.42 -8.07
N LYS A 167 -7.83 -14.99 -6.87
CA LYS A 167 -9.02 -15.30 -6.04
C LYS A 167 -9.22 -14.30 -4.91
N PHE A 168 -8.13 -13.79 -4.35
CA PHE A 168 -8.14 -13.02 -3.10
C PHE A 168 -7.51 -11.63 -3.22
N GLY A 169 -7.21 -11.14 -4.42
CA GLY A 169 -6.67 -9.78 -4.60
C GLY A 169 -7.55 -8.67 -4.00
N GLU A 170 -8.87 -8.75 -4.19
CA GLU A 170 -9.81 -7.79 -3.58
C GLU A 170 -9.89 -7.93 -2.05
N VAL A 171 -9.86 -9.16 -1.55
CA VAL A 171 -9.82 -9.43 -0.10
C VAL A 171 -8.52 -8.91 0.49
N LYS A 172 -7.39 -9.11 -0.18
CA LYS A 172 -6.08 -8.58 0.23
C LYS A 172 -6.13 -7.08 0.42
N ALA A 173 -6.58 -6.35 -0.61
CA ALA A 173 -6.71 -4.91 -0.55
C ALA A 173 -7.66 -4.45 0.58
N SER A 174 -8.73 -5.21 0.83
CA SER A 174 -9.66 -4.93 1.93
C SER A 174 -9.03 -5.16 3.31
N VAL A 175 -8.26 -6.24 3.47
CA VAL A 175 -7.51 -6.54 4.71
C VAL A 175 -6.44 -5.48 4.94
N GLU A 176 -5.62 -5.14 3.95
CA GLU A 176 -4.60 -4.09 4.06
C GLU A 176 -5.22 -2.75 4.45
N ARG A 177 -6.31 -2.35 3.77
CA ARG A 177 -7.03 -1.12 4.10
C ARG A 177 -7.61 -1.14 5.52
N PHE A 178 -8.11 -2.29 5.98
CA PHE A 178 -8.60 -2.45 7.34
C PHE A 178 -7.47 -2.31 8.36
N LEU A 179 -6.34 -2.98 8.16
CA LEU A 179 -5.19 -2.94 9.08
C LEU A 179 -4.56 -1.55 9.19
N LEU A 180 -4.68 -0.72 8.14
CA LEU A 180 -4.25 0.67 8.13
C LEU A 180 -5.30 1.65 8.69
N SER A 181 -6.48 1.18 9.10
CA SER A 181 -7.56 2.05 9.58
C SER A 181 -7.44 2.34 11.07
N ASP A 182 -7.83 3.55 11.49
CA ASP A 182 -7.90 3.94 12.91
C ASP A 182 -8.72 2.92 13.74
N ARG A 183 -9.78 2.38 13.15
CA ARG A 183 -10.62 1.33 13.75
C ARG A 183 -9.81 0.07 14.10
N ALA A 184 -8.90 -0.38 13.25
CA ALA A 184 -8.08 -1.54 13.55
C ALA A 184 -7.01 -1.20 14.59
N CYS A 185 -6.39 -0.02 14.50
CA CYS A 185 -5.45 0.47 15.50
C CYS A 185 -6.06 0.44 16.89
N GLU A 186 -7.21 1.10 17.09
CA GLU A 186 -7.92 1.12 18.38
C GLU A 186 -8.31 -0.28 18.86
N LYS A 187 -8.80 -1.14 17.95
CA LYS A 187 -9.33 -2.46 18.32
C LYS A 187 -8.25 -3.47 18.71
N TYR A 188 -7.04 -3.35 18.16
CA TYR A 188 -5.95 -4.31 18.33
C TYR A 188 -4.77 -3.77 19.15
N GLN A 189 -4.85 -2.52 19.64
CA GLN A 189 -3.79 -1.89 20.42
C GLN A 189 -3.44 -2.66 21.69
N ASP A 190 -4.45 -3.19 22.38
CA ASP A 190 -4.33 -3.78 23.73
C ASP A 190 -4.23 -5.32 23.76
N GLN A 191 -4.15 -5.98 22.59
CA GLN A 191 -4.08 -7.45 22.49
C GLN A 191 -2.65 -7.97 22.67
#